data_AF-A0A846BKH1-F1
#
_entry.id   AF-A0A846BKH1-F1
#
_cell.length_a   1.000
_cell.length_b   1.000
_cell.length_c   1.000
_cell.angle_alpha   90.00
_cell.angle_beta   90.00
_cell.angle_gamma   90.00
#
_symmetry.space_group_name_H-M   'P 1'
#
loop_
_entity.id
_entity.type
_entity.pdbx_description
1 polymer ?
#
loop_
_entity_poly.entity_id
_entity_poly.type
_entity_poly.pdbx_seq_one_letter_code
_entity_poly.pdbx_strand_id
1 'polypeptide(L)'
;MYQILTTYSGVPHCSGKRCIWSFMHEDETRLCPFPERRDFALELSTLCQVRIEPVETIYTLAQSLVQQGKFSAKDILHVACAINAKANFFLTCDDALMRQARKLTLEFEVMNPVDYIQQQRR
;
A
#
# COMPACT_ATOMS: atom_id res chain seq x y z
N MET A 1 1.48 3.65 -10.80
CA MET A 1 2.43 3.51 -9.68
C MET A 1 2.11 4.55 -8.61
N TYR A 2 0.92 4.45 -8.01
CA TYR A 2 0.58 5.20 -6.80
C TYR A 2 -0.31 4.28 -5.98
N GLN A 3 0.33 3.37 -5.25
CA GLN A 3 -0.34 2.69 -4.15
C GLN A 3 -0.02 3.53 -2.92
N ILE A 4 -1.04 3.90 -2.16
CA ILE A 4 -0.87 4.65 -0.91
C ILE A 4 -1.54 3.82 0.17
N LEU A 5 -0.72 3.29 1.06
CA LEU A 5 -1.19 2.58 2.23
C LEU A 5 -1.44 3.61 3.33
N THR A 6 -2.65 3.65 3.89
CA THR A 6 -2.96 4.52 5.03
C THR A 6 -3.25 3.69 6.29
N THR A 7 -2.65 4.11 7.41
CA THR A 7 -2.87 3.52 8.75
C THR A 7 -3.45 4.52 9.76
N TYR A 8 -4.14 3.94 10.74
CA TYR A 8 -4.90 4.52 11.83
C TYR A 8 -4.05 5.08 12.99
N SER A 9 -4.73 5.95 13.73
CA SER A 9 -4.41 6.62 14.99
C SER A 9 -4.48 5.65 16.18
N GLY A 10 -3.35 5.06 16.56
CA GLY A 10 -3.25 4.23 17.77
C GLY A 10 -3.01 4.99 19.08
N VAL A 11 -3.12 6.32 19.09
CA VAL A 11 -2.92 7.15 20.29
C VAL A 11 -4.12 8.09 20.43
N PRO A 12 -4.81 8.13 21.59
CA PRO A 12 -5.99 8.98 21.80
C PRO A 12 -5.74 10.49 21.68
N HIS A 13 -4.50 10.92 21.40
CA HIS A 13 -4.07 12.32 21.36
C HIS A 13 -3.42 12.75 20.03
N CYS A 14 -3.31 11.87 19.02
CA CYS A 14 -2.75 12.23 17.72
C CYS A 14 -3.78 12.03 16.61
N SER A 15 -4.48 13.11 16.25
CA SER A 15 -5.57 13.18 15.26
C SER A 15 -5.13 13.02 13.79
N GLY A 16 -3.90 12.53 13.53
CA GLY A 16 -3.29 12.51 12.21
C GLY A 16 -3.37 11.14 11.52
N LYS A 17 -3.81 11.13 10.25
CA LYS A 17 -3.69 9.97 9.35
C LYS A 17 -2.20 9.74 9.04
N ARG A 18 -1.74 8.49 8.98
CA ARG A 18 -0.36 8.14 8.63
C ARG A 18 -0.29 7.43 7.28
N CYS A 19 0.67 7.85 6.45
CA CYS A 19 0.98 7.18 5.20
C CYS A 19 2.13 6.19 5.41
N ILE A 20 2.03 5.04 4.75
CA ILE A 20 3.06 4.01 4.74
C ILE A 20 3.70 3.94 3.37
N TRP A 21 5.02 3.81 3.33
CA TRP A 21 5.81 3.53 2.13
C TRP A 21 6.58 2.24 2.31
N SER A 22 6.37 1.25 1.45
CA SER A 22 7.12 -0.01 1.50
C SER A 22 8.33 -0.01 0.56
N PHE A 23 9.26 -0.92 0.81
CA PHE A 23 10.38 -1.18 -0.09
C PHE A 23 9.93 -1.47 -1.53
N MET A 24 8.74 -2.06 -1.73
CA MET A 24 8.22 -2.29 -3.07
C MET A 24 7.81 -0.99 -3.79
N HIS A 25 7.35 0.02 -3.04
CA HIS A 25 7.13 1.36 -3.61
C HIS A 25 8.46 2.01 -4.01
N GLU A 26 9.50 1.84 -3.19
CA GLU A 26 10.86 2.32 -3.46
C GLU A 26 11.42 1.66 -4.73
N ASP A 27 11.36 0.34 -4.83
CA ASP A 27 11.84 -0.44 -5.98
C ASP A 27 11.11 -0.04 -7.27
N GLU A 28 9.78 0.04 -7.23
CA GLU A 28 8.98 0.51 -8.34
C GLU A 28 9.38 1.92 -8.77
N THR A 29 9.51 2.84 -7.80
CA THR A 29 9.88 4.24 -8.06
C THR A 29 11.26 4.32 -8.71
N ARG A 30 12.25 3.58 -8.21
CA ARG A 30 13.61 3.55 -8.77
C ARG A 30 13.67 3.02 -10.20
N LEU A 31 12.77 2.10 -10.56
CA LEU A 31 12.63 1.55 -11.91
C LEU A 31 11.81 2.44 -12.85
N CYS A 32 11.27 3.57 -12.36
CA CYS A 32 10.51 4.49 -13.20
C CYS A 32 11.43 5.14 -14.24
N PRO A 33 11.14 4.99 -15.56
CA PRO A 33 11.98 5.54 -16.62
C PRO A 33 11.81 7.05 -16.80
N PHE A 34 10.86 7.67 -16.09
CA PHE A 34 10.54 9.10 -16.19
C PHE A 34 11.09 9.83 -14.95
N PRO A 35 12.20 10.59 -15.06
CA PRO A 35 12.84 11.23 -13.91
C PRO A 35 11.90 12.13 -13.11
N GLU A 36 11.08 12.94 -13.78
CA GLU A 36 10.11 13.83 -13.12
C GLU A 36 9.12 13.07 -12.24
N ARG A 37 8.62 11.92 -12.70
CA ARG A 37 7.67 11.10 -11.94
C ARG A 37 8.36 10.40 -10.78
N ARG A 38 9.59 9.92 -10.99
CA ARG A 38 10.41 9.31 -9.94
C ARG A 38 10.70 10.32 -8.83
N ASP A 39 11.21 11.49 -9.20
CA ASP A 39 11.65 12.50 -8.24
C ASP A 39 10.46 13.02 -7.44
N PHE A 40 9.31 13.24 -8.10
CA PHE A 40 8.05 13.57 -7.42
C PHE A 40 7.57 12.48 -6.46
N ALA A 41 7.63 11.21 -6.87
CA ALA A 41 7.24 10.10 -5.99
C ALA A 41 8.17 9.97 -4.77
N LEU A 42 9.48 10.17 -4.96
CA LEU A 42 10.45 10.19 -3.86
C LEU A 42 10.19 11.37 -2.90
N GLU A 43 9.89 12.56 -3.43
CA GLU A 43 9.51 13.72 -2.63
C GLU A 43 8.25 13.45 -1.80
N LEU A 44 7.18 12.92 -2.42
CA LEU A 44 5.96 12.54 -1.72
C LEU A 44 6.21 11.45 -0.67
N SER A 45 7.16 10.54 -0.91
CA SER A 45 7.50 9.50 0.07
C SER A 45 7.96 10.11 1.40
N THR A 46 8.54 11.32 1.41
CA THR A 46 8.97 12.00 2.64
C THR A 46 7.80 12.34 3.58
N LEU A 47 6.58 12.39 3.05
CA LEU A 47 5.35 12.57 3.82
C LEU A 47 4.88 11.27 4.50
N CYS A 48 5.47 10.12 4.19
CA CYS A 48 5.12 8.84 4.81
C CYS A 48 5.84 8.66 6.14
N GLN A 49 5.06 8.49 7.21
CA GLN A 49 5.58 8.33 8.58
C GLN A 49 6.04 6.90 8.89
N VAL A 50 5.60 5.93 8.09
CA VAL A 50 5.93 4.52 8.28
C VAL A 50 6.68 4.02 7.06
N ARG A 51 7.85 3.41 7.28
CA ARG A 51 8.64 2.72 6.25
C ARG A 51 8.63 1.22 6.52
N ILE A 52 8.35 0.43 5.48
CA ILE A 52 8.34 -1.03 5.57
C ILE A 52 9.54 -1.58 4.81
N GLU A 53 10.45 -2.20 5.55
CA GLU A 53 11.66 -2.84 5.03
C GLU A 53 11.38 -4.23 4.45
N PRO A 54 12.24 -4.74 3.53
CA PRO A 54 12.13 -6.07 2.97
C PRO A 54 12.55 -7.13 4.00
N VAL A 55 11.60 -7.59 4.81
CA VAL A 55 11.84 -8.64 5.82
C VAL A 55 11.25 -9.98 5.39
N GLU A 56 11.87 -11.08 5.82
CA GLU A 56 11.51 -12.46 5.45
C GLU A 56 10.03 -12.79 5.72
N THR A 57 9.47 -12.23 6.80
CA THR A 57 8.05 -12.42 7.15
C THR A 57 7.10 -11.88 6.09
N ILE A 58 7.45 -10.78 5.41
CA ILE A 58 6.64 -10.22 4.31
C ILE A 58 6.72 -11.13 3.10
N TYR A 59 7.90 -11.67 2.77
CA TYR A 59 8.05 -12.59 1.64
C TYR A 59 7.30 -13.91 1.87
N THR A 60 7.40 -14.47 3.07
CA THR A 60 6.65 -15.68 3.47
C THR A 60 5.13 -15.44 3.38
N LEU A 61 4.67 -14.28 3.87
CA LEU A 61 3.26 -13.89 3.77
C LEU A 61 2.82 -13.70 2.31
N ALA A 62 3.62 -13.04 1.48
CA ALA A 62 3.33 -12.86 0.07
C ALA A 62 3.20 -14.21 -0.67
N GLN A 63 4.06 -15.18 -0.35
CA GLN A 63 3.99 -16.54 -0.92
C GLN A 63 2.73 -17.30 -0.50
N SER A 64 2.25 -17.13 0.73
CA SER A 64 1.00 -17.79 1.16
C SER A 64 -0.25 -17.15 0.54
N LEU A 65 -0.20 -15.84 0.24
CA LEU A 65 -1.31 -15.11 -0.37
C LEU A 65 -1.38 -15.28 -1.88
N VAL A 66 -0.23 -15.41 -2.57
CA VAL A 66 -0.21 -15.51 -4.04
C VAL A 66 -0.96 -16.74 -4.55
N GLN A 67 -1.07 -17.78 -3.72
CA GLN A 67 -1.81 -19.01 -4.04
C GLN A 67 -3.34 -18.83 -4.00
N GLN A 68 -3.84 -17.75 -3.39
CA GLN A 68 -5.27 -17.51 -3.18
C GLN A 68 -5.91 -16.68 -4.30
N GLY A 69 -5.13 -16.18 -5.25
CA GLY A 69 -5.64 -15.33 -6.32
C GLY A 69 -4.66 -15.14 -7.47
N LYS A 70 -5.08 -14.39 -8.48
CA LYS A 70 -4.22 -14.06 -9.63
C LYS A 70 -3.51 -12.73 -9.35
N PHE A 71 -2.38 -12.80 -8.66
CA PHE A 71 -1.53 -11.63 -8.39
C PHE A 71 -0.19 -11.76 -9.11
N SER A 72 0.38 -10.64 -9.53
CA SER A 72 1.81 -10.61 -9.81
C SER A 72 2.61 -10.68 -8.51
N ALA A 73 3.89 -11.06 -8.59
CA ALA A 73 4.77 -11.08 -7.43
C ALA A 73 4.90 -9.70 -6.76
N LYS A 74 4.85 -8.61 -7.53
CA LYS A 74 4.93 -7.24 -7.01
C LYS A 74 3.64 -6.84 -6.29
N ASP A 75 2.49 -7.12 -6.92
CA ASP A 75 1.18 -6.78 -6.36
C ASP A 75 0.95 -7.44 -5.00
N ILE A 76 1.30 -8.73 -4.87
CA ILE A 76 1.09 -9.45 -3.62
C ILE A 76 2.03 -8.97 -2.52
N LEU A 77 3.23 -8.47 -2.86
CA LEU A 77 4.14 -7.86 -1.89
C LEU A 77 3.59 -6.55 -1.33
N HIS A 78 2.91 -5.73 -2.14
CA HIS A 78 2.22 -4.56 -1.63
C HIS A 78 1.12 -4.92 -0.63
N VAL A 79 0.32 -5.94 -0.94
CA VAL A 79 -0.73 -6.45 -0.03
C VAL A 79 -0.10 -7.00 1.26
N ALA A 80 0.96 -7.81 1.16
CA ALA A 80 1.67 -8.34 2.33
C ALA A 80 2.28 -7.24 3.20
N CYS A 81 2.83 -6.18 2.59
CA CYS A 81 3.31 -5.00 3.31
C CYS A 81 2.17 -4.31 4.08
N ALA A 82 0.99 -4.18 3.46
CA ALA A 82 -0.18 -3.58 4.10
C ALA A 82 -0.67 -4.37 5.31
N ILE A 83 -0.70 -5.71 5.20
CA ILE A 83 -1.04 -6.61 6.32
C ILE A 83 0.00 -6.46 7.43
N ASN A 84 1.29 -6.54 7.11
CA ASN A 84 2.37 -6.42 8.08
C ASN A 84 2.36 -5.06 8.80
N ALA A 85 2.02 -3.99 8.08
CA ALA A 85 1.90 -2.65 8.64
C ALA A 85 0.58 -2.41 9.40
N LYS A 86 -0.33 -3.39 9.43
CA LYS A 86 -1.68 -3.29 10.00
C LYS A 86 -2.44 -2.09 9.43
N ALA A 87 -2.41 -1.96 8.10
CA ALA A 87 -3.13 -0.93 7.37
C ALA A 87 -4.63 -0.95 7.68
N ASN A 88 -5.29 0.18 7.50
CA ASN A 88 -6.75 0.27 7.55
C ASN A 88 -7.34 0.42 6.15
N PHE A 89 -6.58 1.06 5.26
CA PHE A 89 -6.92 1.16 3.86
C PHE A 89 -5.71 0.85 2.98
N PHE A 90 -5.95 0.03 1.97
CA PHE A 90 -5.08 -0.19 0.84
C PHE A 90 -5.61 0.62 -0.34
N LEU A 91 -4.99 1.76 -0.63
CA LEU A 91 -5.43 2.62 -1.73
C LEU A 91 -4.62 2.34 -2.99
N THR A 92 -5.31 2.08 -4.10
CA THR A 92 -4.66 1.89 -5.41
C THR A 92 -5.57 2.37 -6.53
N CYS A 93 -4.98 2.84 -7.62
CA CYS A 93 -5.71 3.16 -8.85
C CYS A 93 -5.78 1.96 -9.82
N ASP A 94 -5.21 0.82 -9.47
CA ASP A 94 -5.25 -0.38 -10.30
C ASP A 94 -6.51 -1.21 -10.02
N ASP A 95 -7.48 -1.14 -10.93
CA ASP A 95 -8.75 -1.86 -10.83
C ASP A 95 -8.59 -3.38 -10.83
N ALA A 96 -7.59 -3.90 -11.54
CA ALA A 96 -7.32 -5.34 -11.57
C ALA A 96 -6.80 -5.79 -10.21
N LEU A 97 -5.86 -5.05 -9.61
CA LEU A 97 -5.37 -5.33 -8.26
C LEU A 97 -6.49 -5.21 -7.22
N MET A 98 -7.28 -4.13 -7.25
CA MET A 98 -8.41 -3.99 -6.33
C MET A 98 -9.35 -5.18 -6.39
N ARG A 99 -9.72 -5.61 -7.61
CA ARG A 99 -10.62 -6.74 -7.81
C ARG A 99 -10.04 -8.06 -7.27
N GLN A 100 -8.72 -8.27 -7.37
CA GLN A 100 -8.11 -9.49 -6.83
C GLN A 100 -7.94 -9.40 -5.32
N ALA A 101 -7.47 -8.26 -4.79
CA ALA A 101 -7.28 -8.06 -3.36
C ALA A 101 -8.61 -8.18 -2.59
N ARG A 102 -9.73 -7.68 -3.14
CA ARG A 102 -11.07 -7.84 -2.55
C ARG A 102 -11.58 -9.29 -2.47
N LYS A 103 -10.91 -10.25 -3.13
CA LYS A 103 -11.23 -11.68 -2.99
C LYS A 103 -10.50 -12.34 -1.82
N LEU A 104 -9.48 -11.69 -1.29
CA LEU A 104 -8.77 -12.14 -0.10
C LEU A 104 -9.55 -11.71 1.14
N THR A 105 -9.45 -12.50 2.20
CA THR A 105 -9.91 -12.09 3.53
C THR A 105 -8.85 -11.17 4.15
N LEU A 106 -9.08 -9.86 4.08
CA LEU A 106 -8.14 -8.83 4.55
C LEU A 106 -8.72 -8.07 5.74
N GLU A 107 -7.86 -7.67 6.68
CA GLU A 107 -8.22 -6.84 7.85
C GLU A 107 -8.38 -5.35 7.53
N PHE A 108 -8.26 -4.97 6.25
CA PHE A 108 -8.34 -3.60 5.76
C PHE A 108 -9.19 -3.49 4.51
N GLU A 109 -9.67 -2.27 4.26
CA GLU A 109 -10.46 -1.97 3.07
C GLU A 109 -9.57 -1.67 1.86
N VAL A 110 -9.98 -2.17 0.69
CA VAL A 110 -9.29 -1.92 -0.59
C VAL A 110 -10.14 -1.00 -1.46
N MET A 111 -9.63 0.18 -1.80
CA MET A 111 -10.39 1.19 -2.55
C MET A 111 -9.53 2.13 -3.39
N ASN A 112 -10.17 2.88 -4.28
CA ASN A 112 -9.51 3.94 -5.03
C ASN A 112 -9.29 5.18 -4.12
N PRO A 113 -8.15 5.89 -4.24
CA PRO A 113 -7.93 7.14 -3.50
C PRO A 113 -9.04 8.18 -3.65
N VAL A 114 -9.68 8.28 -4.82
CA VAL A 114 -10.79 9.20 -5.07
C VAL A 114 -12.03 8.81 -4.26
N ASP A 115 -12.36 7.52 -4.22
CA ASP A 115 -13.48 6.98 -3.43
C ASP A 115 -13.24 7.21 -1.93
N TYR A 116 -12.00 6.99 -1.48
CA TYR A 116 -11.59 7.28 -0.10
C TYR A 116 -11.88 8.74 0.26
N ILE A 117 -11.41 9.69 -0.54
CA ILE A 117 -11.64 11.13 -0.28
C ILE A 117 -13.14 11.45 -0.24
N GLN A 118 -13.94 10.85 -1.11
CA GLN A 118 -15.40 11.05 -1.10
C GLN A 118 -16.05 10.51 0.18
N GLN A 119 -15.60 9.36 0.68
CA GLN A 119 -16.05 8.81 1.95
C GLN A 119 -15.66 9.70 3.14
N GLN A 120 -14.45 10.27 3.14
CA GLN A 120 -13.96 11.11 4.24
C GLN A 120 -14.64 12.48 4.34
N ARG A 121 -15.35 12.91 3.29
CA ARG A 121 -16.08 14.20 3.25
C ARG A 121 -17.51 14.11 3.78
N ARG A 122 -18.01 12.90 4.04
CA ARG A 122 -19.33 12.66 4.60
C ARG A 122 -19.26 12.61 6.13
#